data_AF-X8DE83-F1
#
_entry.id   AF-X8DE83-F1
#
_cell.length_a   1.000
_cell.length_b   1.000
_cell.length_c   1.000
_cell.angle_alpha   90.00
_cell.angle_beta   90.00
_cell.angle_gamma   90.00
#
_symmetry.space_group_name_H-M   'P 1'
#
loop_
_entity.id
_entity.type
_entity.pdbx_description
1 polymer ?
#
loop_
_entity_poly.entity_id
_entity_poly.type
_entity_poly.pdbx_seq_one_letter_code
_entity_poly.pdbx_strand_id
1 'polypeptide(L)'
;MPEAAMPVEAPDTSRHMEMERKFDVVDSTVPPSFDGIAAVTRVEKLPAQTLEAVYFDTPGHDLAFKGSRCAGARVGRTTVGI
;
A
#
# COMPACT_ATOMS: atom_id res chain seq x y z
N MET A 1 47.27 -5.13 19.87
CA MET A 1 46.33 -4.24 19.17
C MET A 1 45.54 -5.07 18.17
N PRO A 2 44.23 -5.25 18.38
CA PRO A 2 43.31 -5.47 17.27
C PRO A 2 42.27 -4.35 17.19
N GLU A 3 41.94 -4.04 15.95
CA GLU A 3 41.15 -2.93 15.44
C GLU A 3 39.66 -3.07 15.77
N ALA A 4 39.05 -2.01 16.30
CA ALA A 4 37.62 -1.97 16.59
C ALA A 4 36.84 -1.85 15.27
N ALA A 5 36.00 -2.83 14.97
CA ALA A 5 35.03 -2.74 13.88
C ALA A 5 34.02 -1.62 14.18
N MET A 6 33.90 -0.67 13.26
CA MET A 6 32.99 0.47 13.36
C MET A 6 31.55 -0.01 13.11
N PRO A 7 30.54 0.39 13.90
CA PRO A 7 29.15 0.10 13.58
C PRO A 7 28.74 0.90 12.34
N VAL A 8 28.28 0.19 11.30
CA VAL A 8 27.63 0.83 10.15
C VAL A 8 26.31 1.42 10.64
N GLU A 9 26.21 2.74 10.63
CA GLU A 9 24.97 3.45 10.96
C GLU A 9 23.90 3.05 9.93
N ALA A 10 22.84 2.38 10.42
CA ALA A 10 21.75 1.94 9.57
C ALA A 10 21.04 3.18 8.99
N PRO A 11 20.65 3.16 7.70
CA PRO A 11 19.98 4.30 7.09
C PRO A 11 18.68 4.61 7.85
N ASP A 12 18.50 5.88 8.18
CA ASP A 12 17.36 6.39 8.93
C ASP A 12 16.06 6.00 8.21
N THR A 13 15.35 5.01 8.75
CA THR A 13 14.12 4.52 8.15
C THR A 13 13.07 5.62 8.29
N SER A 14 12.75 6.31 7.20
CA SER A 14 11.62 7.23 7.19
C SER A 14 10.34 6.46 7.56
N ARG A 15 9.79 6.75 8.73
CA ARG A 15 8.56 6.14 9.23
C ARG A 15 7.40 7.04 8.84
N HIS A 16 6.66 6.64 7.82
CA HIS A 16 5.42 7.30 7.42
C HIS A 16 4.23 6.54 8.00
N MET A 17 3.22 7.28 8.47
CA MET A 17 1.94 6.69 8.89
C MET A 17 0.97 6.77 7.71
N GLU A 18 0.60 5.61 7.19
CA GLU A 18 -0.40 5.50 6.14
C GLU A 18 -1.80 5.51 6.77
N MET A 19 -2.70 6.34 6.24
CA MET A 19 -4.12 6.33 6.61
C MET A 19 -4.95 6.03 5.38
N GLU A 20 -5.62 4.89 5.37
CA GLU A 20 -6.57 4.48 4.33
C GLU A 20 -7.98 4.37 4.93
N ARG A 21 -9.00 4.77 4.16
CA ARG A 21 -10.42 4.53 4.50
C ARG A 21 -11.04 3.68 3.40
N LYS A 22 -11.45 2.47 3.76
CA LYS A 22 -12.15 1.55 2.86
C LYS A 22 -13.65 1.59 3.14
N PHE A 23 -14.44 1.71 2.09
CA PHE A 23 -15.90 1.67 2.15
C PHE A 23 -16.37 0.42 1.42
N ASP A 24 -17.32 -0.29 2.00
CA ASP A 24 -18.02 -1.36 1.31
C ASP A 24 -19.08 -0.73 0.39
N VAL A 25 -19.04 -1.06 -0.90
CA VAL A 25 -19.87 -0.43 -1.94
C VAL A 25 -20.65 -1.50 -2.68
N VAL A 26 -21.90 -1.21 -3.03
CA VAL A 26 -22.72 -2.08 -3.87
C VAL A 26 -22.57 -1.65 -5.33
N ASP A 27 -22.96 -2.50 -6.28
CA ASP A 27 -22.80 -2.21 -7.72
C ASP A 27 -23.52 -0.92 -8.18
N SER A 28 -24.59 -0.52 -7.47
CA SER A 28 -25.32 0.72 -7.76
C SER A 28 -24.68 1.97 -7.13
N THR A 29 -23.59 1.83 -6.38
CA THR A 29 -22.93 2.97 -5.72
C THR A 29 -22.25 3.85 -6.77
N VAL A 30 -22.68 5.10 -6.82
CA VAL A 30 -22.03 6.14 -7.62
C VAL A 30 -20.74 6.63 -6.94
N PRO A 31 -19.69 6.95 -7.73
CA PRO A 31 -18.47 7.52 -7.18
C PRO A 31 -18.74 8.88 -6.51
N PRO A 32 -17.97 9.26 -5.49
CA PRO A 32 -18.09 10.58 -4.87
C PRO A 32 -17.77 11.69 -5.89
N SER A 33 -18.44 12.84 -5.76
CA SER A 33 -18.04 14.06 -6.49
C SER A 33 -16.91 14.79 -5.76
N PHE A 34 -16.02 15.41 -6.53
CA PHE A 34 -14.94 16.26 -6.05
C PHE A 34 -15.15 17.74 -6.42
N ASP A 35 -16.32 18.08 -6.98
CA ASP A 35 -16.65 19.45 -7.38
C ASP A 35 -16.63 20.39 -6.15
N GLY A 36 -16.01 21.56 -6.31
CA GLY A 36 -15.95 22.57 -5.25
C GLY A 36 -14.86 22.36 -4.18
N ILE A 37 -14.04 21.31 -4.27
CA ILE A 37 -12.87 21.13 -3.40
C ILE A 37 -11.67 21.86 -4.02
N ALA A 38 -11.37 23.07 -3.52
CA ALA A 38 -10.33 23.95 -4.09
C ALA A 38 -8.92 23.33 -4.20
N ALA A 39 -8.62 22.32 -3.38
CA ALA A 39 -7.33 21.61 -3.40
C ALA A 39 -7.24 20.56 -4.52
N VAL A 40 -8.35 20.16 -5.15
CA VAL A 40 -8.37 19.15 -6.20
C VAL A 40 -8.17 19.83 -7.55
N THR A 41 -7.04 19.57 -8.20
CA THR A 41 -6.67 20.20 -9.48
C THR A 41 -7.13 19.40 -10.71
N ARG A 42 -7.25 18.08 -10.59
CA ARG A 42 -7.64 17.18 -11.67
C ARG A 42 -8.26 15.91 -11.11
N VAL A 43 -9.30 15.43 -11.79
CA VAL A 43 -9.89 14.11 -11.55
C VAL A 43 -9.99 13.40 -12.89
N GLU A 44 -9.47 12.17 -12.97
CA GLU A 44 -9.58 11.33 -14.15
C GLU A 44 -10.04 9.93 -13.78
N LYS A 45 -10.87 9.34 -14.64
CA LYS A 45 -11.32 7.95 -14.50
C LYS A 45 -10.49 7.07 -15.42
N LEU A 46 -9.59 6.30 -14.84
CA LEU A 46 -8.81 5.30 -15.56
C LEU A 46 -9.62 4.01 -15.76
N PRO A 47 -9.30 3.20 -16.79
CA PRO A 47 -9.88 1.86 -16.95
C PRO A 47 -9.62 0.99 -15.71
N ALA A 48 -10.60 0.16 -15.35
CA ALA A 48 -10.45 -0.79 -14.26
C ALA A 48 -9.31 -1.77 -14.57
N GLN A 49 -8.40 -1.94 -13.62
CA GLN A 49 -7.31 -2.92 -13.69
C GLN A 49 -7.68 -4.13 -12.84
N THR A 50 -7.51 -5.33 -13.39
CA THR A 50 -7.64 -6.57 -12.61
C THR A 50 -6.27 -6.92 -12.04
N LEU A 51 -6.20 -7.08 -10.72
CA LEU A 51 -4.97 -7.41 -10.00
C LEU A 51 -5.14 -8.74 -9.27
N GLU A 52 -4.13 -9.60 -9.40
CA GLU A 52 -4.04 -10.82 -8.61
C GLU A 52 -3.07 -10.60 -7.45
N ALA A 53 -3.49 -10.95 -6.24
CA ALA A 53 -2.68 -10.84 -5.03
C ALA A 53 -2.33 -12.25 -4.54
N VAL A 54 -1.03 -12.59 -4.58
CA VAL A 54 -0.50 -13.83 -3.99
C VAL A 54 0.03 -13.51 -2.60
N TYR A 55 -0.54 -14.13 -1.57
CA TYR A 55 -0.17 -13.92 -0.18
C TYR A 55 0.76 -15.03 0.32
N PHE A 56 1.86 -14.63 0.95
CA PHE A 56 2.81 -15.54 1.61
C PHE A 56 2.73 -15.37 3.12
N ASP A 57 2.82 -16.47 3.86
CA ASP A 57 2.80 -16.50 5.32
C ASP A 57 3.88 -17.44 5.85
N THR A 58 4.15 -17.39 7.16
CA THR A 58 4.95 -18.42 7.82
C THR A 58 4.10 -19.69 8.02
N PRO A 59 4.70 -20.88 8.15
CA PRO A 59 3.94 -22.09 8.47
C PRO A 59 3.09 -21.97 9.74
N GLY A 60 3.48 -21.09 10.67
CA GLY A 60 2.75 -20.78 11.90
C GLY A 60 1.74 -19.64 11.80
N HIS A 61 1.53 -19.06 10.61
CA HIS A 61 0.65 -17.91 10.39
C HIS A 61 0.99 -16.65 11.22
N ASP A 62 2.27 -16.45 11.49
CA ASP A 62 2.74 -15.36 12.35
C ASP A 62 2.43 -13.98 11.78
N LEU A 63 2.38 -13.84 10.45
CA LEU A 63 2.08 -12.55 9.81
C LEU A 63 0.60 -12.19 10.06
N ALA A 64 -0.30 -13.12 9.72
CA ALA A 64 -1.73 -12.94 9.92
C ALA A 64 -2.08 -12.69 11.40
N PHE A 65 -1.49 -13.45 12.32
CA PHE A 65 -1.76 -13.33 13.76
C PHE A 65 -1.31 -11.98 14.32
N LYS A 66 -0.16 -11.46 13.88
CA LYS A 66 0.38 -10.17 14.35
C LYS A 66 -0.30 -8.96 13.70
N GLY A 67 -1.38 -9.16 12.94
CA GLY A 67 -2.06 -8.10 12.20
C GLY A 67 -1.19 -7.46 11.12
N SER A 68 -0.05 -8.08 10.79
CA SER A 68 0.78 -7.68 9.68
C SER A 68 0.19 -8.32 8.44
N ARG A 69 -0.09 -7.54 7.39
CA ARG A 69 -0.57 -8.11 6.14
C ARG A 69 0.46 -9.13 5.65
N CYS A 70 0.01 -10.36 5.36
CA CYS A 70 0.82 -11.38 4.70
C CYS A 70 1.54 -10.76 3.49
N ALA A 71 2.80 -11.10 3.26
CA ALA A 71 3.56 -10.50 2.18
C ALA A 71 2.83 -10.75 0.86
N GLY A 72 2.37 -9.69 0.21
CA GLY A 72 1.54 -9.76 -0.99
C GLY A 72 2.35 -9.39 -2.23
N ALA A 73 2.49 -10.32 -3.18
CA ALA A 73 2.95 -10.00 -4.52
C ALA A 73 1.74 -9.62 -5.39
N ARG A 74 1.74 -8.39 -5.93
CA ARG A 74 0.74 -7.96 -6.92
C ARG A 74 1.22 -8.34 -8.31
N VAL A 75 0.44 -9.14 -9.03
CA VAL A 75 0.72 -9.52 -10.42
C VAL A 75 -0.27 -8.79 -11.33
N GLY A 76 0.26 -7.93 -12.22
CA GLY A 76 -0.52 -7.09 -13.14
C GLY A 76 0.29 -5.90 -13.67
N ARG A 77 -0.04 -5.38 -14.87
CA ARG A 77 0.56 -4.14 -15.40
C ARG A 77 0.07 -2.97 -14.57
N THR A 78 0.90 -2.47 -13.67
CA THR A 78 0.56 -1.27 -12.89
C THR A 78 0.81 -0.04 -13.76
N THR A 79 -0.23 0.55 -14.34
CA THR A 79 -0.15 1.95 -14.78
C THR A 79 -0.47 2.81 -13.55
N VAL A 80 0.58 3.31 -12.89
CA VAL A 80 0.44 4.35 -11.85
C VAL A 80 0.16 5.66 -12.58
N GLY A 81 -1.10 6.10 -12.57
CA GLY A 81 -1.45 7.49 -12.83
C GLY A 81 -1.37 8.26 -11.50
N ILE A 82 -0.69 9.41 -11.53
CA ILE A 82 -0.65 10.41 -10.44
C ILE A 82 -1.60 11.54 -10.77
#